data_AF-A0A2G2Q5R8-F1
#
_entry.id   AF-A0A2G2Q5R8-F1
#
_cell.length_a   1.000
_cell.length_b   1.000
_cell.length_c   1.000
_cell.angle_alpha   90.00
_cell.angle_beta   90.00
_cell.angle_gamma   90.00
#
_symmetry.space_group_name_H-M   'P 1'
#
loop_
_entity.id
_entity.type
_entity.pdbx_description
1 polymer ?
#
loop_
_entity_poly.entity_id
_entity_poly.type
_entity_poly.pdbx_seq_one_letter_code
_entity_poly.pdbx_strand_id
1 'polypeptide(L)'
;MAKLKINTTQNVNLDYKIVGIGERILALVIDLFVFFLYLFVVNTITSIIDDVFSDRWTVIGMQSLLLLPIMFYSLYMHIIFNGRTVGKMIVKTRVVKIDGSPVHWSNFMIRWMLRLVDLWIFFGTVSILTILFSEKRQRLGDSAAGTVVISTKNTVKITHTILEEVEETYEPKFIMVTKLNDKDVRLIKETFIIAKRSRDFKTLKALRVKVESILDTKSELYDLQYIDTVLKDYNYFTQSM
;
A
#
# COMPACT_ATOMS: atom_id res chain seq x y z
N MET A 1 0.58 16.27 -2.04
CA MET A 1 1.45 15.13 -1.62
C MET A 1 2.49 14.93 -2.70
N ALA A 2 3.79 14.89 -2.34
CA ALA A 2 4.86 14.75 -3.32
C ALA A 2 4.84 13.37 -4.00
N LYS A 3 4.99 13.35 -5.32
CA LYS A 3 5.14 12.14 -6.13
C LYS A 3 6.61 12.02 -6.53
N LEU A 4 7.17 10.82 -6.44
CA LEU A 4 8.52 10.50 -6.91
C LEU A 4 8.41 9.67 -8.18
N LYS A 5 9.04 10.15 -9.25
CA LYS A 5 9.24 9.38 -10.47
C LYS A 5 10.47 8.51 -10.29
N ILE A 6 10.28 7.19 -10.36
CA ILE A 6 11.36 6.22 -10.37
C ILE A 6 11.42 5.62 -11.77
N ASN A 7 12.55 5.80 -12.46
CA ASN A 7 12.86 5.07 -13.69
C ASN A 7 13.37 3.69 -13.30
N THR A 8 12.64 2.65 -13.70
CA THR A 8 13.10 1.27 -13.50
C THR A 8 14.20 0.91 -14.50
N THR A 9 14.92 -0.18 -14.26
CA THR A 9 15.90 -0.75 -15.21
C THR A 9 15.28 -1.14 -16.56
N GLN A 10 13.95 -1.27 -16.62
CA GLN A 10 13.18 -1.51 -17.84
C GLN A 10 12.71 -0.21 -18.52
N ASN A 11 13.25 0.94 -18.10
CA ASN A 11 12.90 2.27 -18.63
C ASN A 11 11.41 2.63 -18.48
N VAL A 12 10.75 2.09 -17.45
CA VAL A 12 9.36 2.43 -17.11
C VAL A 12 9.36 3.45 -15.99
N ASN A 13 8.63 4.55 -16.20
CA ASN A 13 8.42 5.58 -15.20
C ASN A 13 7.29 5.18 -14.25
N LEU A 14 7.64 4.90 -12.99
CA LEU A 14 6.67 4.62 -11.94
C LEU A 14 6.51 5.84 -11.03
N ASP A 15 5.29 6.35 -10.97
CA ASP A 15 4.90 7.44 -10.06
C ASP A 15 4.56 6.86 -8.68
N TYR A 16 5.51 6.95 -7.74
CA TYR A 16 5.28 6.54 -6.36
C TYR A 16 4.88 7.71 -5.49
N LYS A 17 3.93 7.46 -4.59
CA LYS A 17 3.55 8.43 -3.56
C LYS A 17 4.59 8.40 -2.43
N ILE A 18 5.24 9.54 -2.20
CA ILE A 18 6.20 9.68 -1.10
C ILE A 18 5.45 9.74 0.23
N VAL A 19 5.97 9.01 1.22
CA VAL A 19 5.38 8.94 2.57
C VAL A 19 5.61 10.25 3.31
N GLY A 20 4.56 10.74 3.97
CA GLY A 20 4.64 11.94 4.81
C GLY A 20 5.37 11.69 6.14
N ILE A 21 5.74 12.76 6.85
CA ILE A 21 6.35 12.67 8.18
C ILE A 21 5.39 11.97 9.16
N GLY A 22 4.09 12.29 9.12
CA GLY A 22 3.08 11.69 10.00
C GLY A 22 2.97 10.17 9.86
N GLU A 23 2.91 9.64 8.63
CA GLU A 23 2.90 8.19 8.40
C GLU A 23 4.19 7.51 8.89
N ARG A 24 5.33 8.20 8.77
CA ARG A 24 6.62 7.73 9.31
C ARG A 24 6.65 7.73 10.85
N ILE A 25 6.06 8.72 11.50
CA ILE A 25 5.93 8.79 12.96
C ILE A 25 4.99 7.68 13.43
N LEU A 26 3.85 7.48 12.76
CA LEU A 26 2.89 6.45 13.12
C LEU A 26 3.50 5.04 13.02
N ALA A 27 4.27 4.78 11.95
CA ALA A 27 5.03 3.53 11.85
C ALA A 27 6.06 3.37 12.98
N LEU A 28 6.71 4.47 13.40
CA LEU A 28 7.66 4.46 14.51
C LEU A 28 6.97 4.22 15.85
N VAL A 29 5.80 4.81 16.11
CA VAL A 29 5.02 4.58 17.33
C VAL A 29 4.61 3.10 17.44
N ILE A 30 4.18 2.48 16.34
CA ILE A 30 3.85 1.06 16.36
C ILE A 30 5.10 0.20 16.59
N ASP A 31 6.23 0.52 15.94
CA ASP A 31 7.49 -0.19 16.19
C ASP A 31 7.97 0.01 17.66
N LEU A 32 7.74 1.17 18.27
CA LEU A 32 8.01 1.42 19.69
C LEU A 32 7.10 0.61 20.60
N PHE A 33 5.84 0.41 20.24
CA PHE A 33 4.93 -0.45 20.99
C PHE A 33 5.41 -1.92 20.98
N VAL A 34 5.85 -2.43 19.83
CA VAL A 34 6.46 -3.76 19.72
C VAL A 34 7.73 -3.85 20.57
N PHE A 35 8.56 -2.80 20.56
CA PHE A 35 9.75 -2.71 21.40
C PHE A 35 9.41 -2.75 22.89
N PHE A 36 8.40 -1.99 23.32
CA PHE A 36 7.94 -1.97 24.72
C PHE A 36 7.39 -3.32 25.18
N LEU A 37 6.57 -3.98 24.34
CA LEU A 37 6.05 -5.31 24.64
C LEU A 37 7.19 -6.33 24.81
N TYR A 38 8.20 -6.28 23.94
CA TYR A 38 9.37 -7.15 24.06
C TYR A 38 10.15 -6.88 25.34
N LEU A 39 10.39 -5.61 25.68
CA LEU A 39 11.04 -5.25 26.94
C LEU A 39 10.25 -5.74 28.15
N PHE A 40 8.93 -5.63 28.13
CA PHE A 40 8.09 -6.14 29.22
C PHE A 40 8.27 -7.66 29.42
N VAL A 41 8.29 -8.43 28.33
CA VAL A 41 8.55 -9.88 28.37
C VAL A 41 9.96 -10.16 28.90
N VAL A 42 10.98 -9.46 28.41
CA VAL A 42 12.37 -9.64 28.88
C VAL A 42 12.47 -9.34 30.37
N ASN A 43 11.90 -8.23 30.85
CA ASN A 43 11.93 -7.89 32.27
C ASN A 43 11.20 -8.94 33.14
N THR A 44 10.08 -9.49 32.66
CA THR A 44 9.37 -10.56 33.37
C THR A 44 10.24 -11.82 33.47
N ILE A 45 10.89 -12.21 32.37
CA ILE A 45 11.81 -13.35 32.35
C ILE A 45 13.01 -13.09 33.27
N THR A 46 13.59 -11.89 33.22
CA THR A 46 14.71 -11.51 34.09
C THR A 46 14.32 -11.54 35.57
N SER A 47 13.11 -11.11 35.93
CA SER A 47 12.62 -11.21 37.31
C SER A 47 12.56 -12.65 37.80
N ILE A 48 12.06 -13.57 36.97
CA ILE A 48 12.02 -15.01 37.31
C ILE A 48 13.43 -15.58 37.46
N ILE A 49 14.37 -15.14 36.61
CA ILE A 49 15.78 -15.55 36.71
C ILE A 49 16.41 -15.01 37.99
N ASP A 50 16.13 -13.77 38.38
CA ASP A 50 16.64 -13.15 39.61
C ASP A 50 16.18 -13.91 40.87
N ASP A 51 14.94 -14.44 40.86
CA ASP A 51 14.43 -15.29 41.94
C ASP A 51 15.14 -16.65 42.03
N VAL A 52 15.68 -17.16 40.92
CA VAL A 52 16.34 -18.48 40.83
C VAL A 52 17.85 -18.39 41.06
N PHE A 53 18.49 -17.31 40.60
CA PHE A 53 19.93 -17.11 40.64
C PHE A 53 20.29 -15.96 41.58
N SER A 54 21.03 -16.25 42.65
CA SER A 54 21.48 -15.23 43.61
C SER A 54 22.66 -14.38 43.11
N ASP A 55 23.33 -14.78 42.02
CA ASP A 55 24.45 -14.04 41.45
C ASP A 55 23.98 -12.99 40.43
N ARG A 56 24.13 -11.73 40.82
CA ARG A 56 23.73 -10.56 40.03
C ARG A 56 24.46 -10.47 38.69
N TRP A 57 25.69 -10.95 38.58
CA TRP A 57 26.43 -10.93 37.31
C TRP A 57 25.84 -11.87 36.28
N THR A 58 25.38 -13.05 36.72
CA THR A 58 24.69 -14.02 35.87
C THR A 58 23.37 -13.45 35.34
N VAL A 59 22.58 -12.80 36.21
CA VAL A 59 21.30 -12.16 35.85
C VAL A 59 21.51 -11.05 34.82
N ILE A 60 22.49 -10.16 35.04
CA ILE A 60 22.83 -9.09 34.09
C ILE A 60 23.32 -9.67 32.75
N GLY A 61 24.16 -10.70 32.79
CA GLY A 61 24.65 -11.39 31.59
C GLY A 61 23.51 -11.95 30.75
N MET A 62 22.57 -12.68 31.38
CA MET A 62 21.38 -13.21 30.70
C MET A 62 20.47 -12.11 30.16
N GLN A 63 20.23 -11.05 30.93
CA GLN A 63 19.41 -9.92 30.47
C GLN A 63 20.05 -9.25 29.25
N SER A 64 21.38 -9.07 29.24
CA SER A 64 22.09 -8.48 28.11
C SER A 64 21.98 -9.34 26.84
N LEU A 65 22.04 -10.67 26.98
CA LEU A 65 21.84 -11.62 25.90
C LEU A 65 20.42 -11.52 25.32
N LEU A 66 19.41 -11.39 26.19
CA LEU A 66 18.01 -11.23 25.79
C LEU A 66 17.73 -9.87 25.13
N LEU A 67 18.53 -8.83 25.41
CA LEU A 67 18.40 -7.52 24.75
C LEU A 67 19.10 -7.44 23.38
N LEU A 68 20.01 -8.36 23.07
CA LEU A 68 20.75 -8.32 21.81
C LEU A 68 19.83 -8.40 20.57
N PRO A 69 18.82 -9.29 20.49
CA PRO A 69 17.92 -9.35 19.34
C PRO A 69 17.19 -8.04 19.06
N ILE A 70 16.78 -7.31 20.10
CA ILE A 70 16.00 -6.08 19.92
C ILE A 70 16.83 -4.94 19.34
N MET A 71 18.14 -4.88 19.60
CA MET A 71 19.03 -3.92 18.94
C MET A 71 19.01 -4.06 17.42
N PHE A 72 18.99 -5.29 16.92
CA PHE A 72 18.98 -5.58 15.49
C PHE A 72 17.56 -5.66 14.91
N TYR A 73 16.52 -5.33 15.69
CA TYR A 73 15.10 -5.35 15.29
C TYR A 73 14.86 -4.87 13.88
N SER A 74 15.24 -3.62 13.60
CA SER A 74 14.93 -3.07 12.29
C SER A 74 15.77 -3.67 11.17
N LEU A 75 16.99 -4.14 11.46
CA LEU A 75 17.87 -4.73 10.47
C LEU A 75 17.32 -6.07 9.99
N TYR A 76 17.02 -6.99 10.92
CA TYR A 76 16.48 -8.29 10.53
C TYR A 76 15.11 -8.15 9.87
N MET A 77 14.26 -7.24 10.36
CA MET A 77 12.95 -7.04 9.73
C MET A 77 13.09 -6.51 8.31
N HIS A 78 14.01 -5.58 8.06
CA HIS A 78 14.23 -5.09 6.70
C HIS A 78 14.81 -6.16 5.77
N ILE A 79 15.68 -7.04 6.27
CA ILE A 79 16.24 -8.13 5.47
C ILE A 79 15.15 -9.17 5.13
N ILE A 80 14.40 -9.64 6.13
CA ILE A 80 13.41 -10.72 5.97
C ILE A 80 12.19 -10.24 5.18
N PHE A 81 11.73 -9.01 5.43
CA PHE A 81 10.48 -8.49 4.86
C PHE A 81 10.68 -7.44 3.77
N ASN A 82 11.82 -7.49 3.07
CA ASN A 82 12.12 -6.64 1.91
C ASN A 82 11.88 -5.14 2.20
N GLY A 83 12.49 -4.65 3.29
CA GLY A 83 12.48 -3.24 3.67
C GLY A 83 11.28 -2.77 4.51
N ARG A 84 10.59 -3.70 5.19
CA ARG A 84 9.43 -3.39 6.06
C ARG A 84 9.66 -3.84 7.50
N THR A 85 9.27 -3.02 8.47
CA THR A 85 9.10 -3.39 9.89
C THR A 85 7.61 -3.62 10.18
N VAL A 86 7.25 -4.17 11.34
CA VAL A 86 5.83 -4.37 11.73
C VAL A 86 5.03 -3.08 11.58
N GLY A 87 5.54 -1.97 12.12
CA GLY A 87 4.87 -0.67 12.00
C GLY A 87 4.73 -0.23 10.54
N LYS A 88 5.78 -0.40 9.72
CA LYS A 88 5.70 -0.08 8.28
C LYS A 88 4.72 -0.95 7.51
N MET A 89 4.57 -2.23 7.87
CA MET A 89 3.58 -3.12 7.26
C MET A 89 2.16 -2.63 7.52
N ILE A 90 1.86 -2.29 8.78
CA ILE A 90 0.54 -1.81 9.19
C ILE A 90 0.21 -0.47 8.50
N VAL A 91 1.18 0.44 8.45
CA VAL A 91 1.01 1.74 7.75
C VAL A 91 1.04 1.59 6.22
N LYS A 92 1.35 0.39 5.70
CA LYS A 92 1.49 0.08 4.27
C LYS A 92 2.52 0.98 3.60
N THR A 93 3.73 0.99 4.14
CA THR A 93 4.89 1.69 3.58
C THR A 93 6.02 0.71 3.30
N ARG A 94 6.88 1.03 2.32
CA ARG A 94 8.00 0.17 1.92
C ARG A 94 9.22 1.02 1.57
N VAL A 95 10.40 0.51 1.91
CA VAL A 95 11.68 1.06 1.46
C VAL A 95 11.99 0.55 0.05
N VAL A 96 12.32 1.44 -0.86
CA VAL A 96 12.77 1.13 -2.22
C VAL A 96 14.02 1.92 -2.57
N LYS A 97 14.80 1.46 -3.54
CA LYS A 97 15.94 2.21 -4.06
C LYS A 97 15.46 3.33 -4.99
N ILE A 98 16.20 4.42 -5.06
CA ILE A 98 15.86 5.56 -5.93
C ILE A 98 15.85 5.14 -7.41
N ASP A 99 16.73 4.20 -7.78
CA ASP A 99 16.90 3.71 -9.17
C ASP A 99 15.93 2.56 -9.52
N GLY A 100 15.02 2.20 -8.62
CA GLY A 100 14.08 1.09 -8.83
C GLY A 100 14.70 -0.32 -8.78
N SER A 101 16.02 -0.44 -8.63
CA SER A 101 16.69 -1.73 -8.40
C SER A 101 16.37 -2.33 -7.01
N PRO A 102 16.53 -3.65 -6.83
CA PRO A 102 16.31 -4.29 -5.53
C PRO A 102 17.24 -3.71 -4.45
N VAL A 103 16.72 -3.62 -3.22
CA VAL A 103 17.48 -3.10 -2.08
C VAL A 103 18.36 -4.22 -1.52
N HIS A 104 19.68 -4.03 -1.55
CA HIS A 104 20.64 -4.95 -0.93
C HIS A 104 20.71 -4.79 0.59
N TRP A 105 21.18 -5.83 1.28
CA TRP A 105 21.38 -5.86 2.74
C TRP A 105 22.28 -4.72 3.25
N SER A 106 23.29 -4.33 2.47
CA SER A 106 24.21 -3.23 2.82
C SER A 106 23.48 -1.90 3.01
N ASN A 107 22.46 -1.64 2.20
CA ASN A 107 21.62 -0.43 2.33
C ASN A 107 20.85 -0.46 3.66
N PHE A 108 20.35 -1.62 4.09
CA PHE A 108 19.68 -1.76 5.38
C PHE A 108 20.67 -1.59 6.54
N MET A 109 21.90 -2.04 6.40
CA MET A 109 22.95 -1.85 7.41
C MET A 109 23.29 -0.38 7.59
N ILE A 110 23.52 0.37 6.51
CA ILE A 110 23.76 1.84 6.56
C ILE A 110 22.60 2.55 7.27
N ARG A 111 21.35 2.17 6.91
CA ARG A 111 20.15 2.71 7.53
C ARG A 111 20.06 2.39 9.03
N TRP A 112 20.49 1.20 9.44
CA TRP A 112 20.48 0.78 10.86
C TRP A 112 21.58 1.51 11.65
N MET A 113 22.80 1.61 11.13
CA MET A 113 23.89 2.32 11.79
C MET A 113 23.56 3.80 11.98
N LEU A 114 23.07 4.48 10.94
CA LEU A 114 22.69 5.90 11.03
C LEU A 114 21.44 6.12 11.88
N ARG A 115 20.67 5.06 12.18
CA ARG A 115 19.56 5.13 13.14
C ARG A 115 20.05 5.34 14.57
N LEU A 116 21.25 4.87 14.92
CA LEU A 116 21.88 5.18 16.21
C LEU A 116 22.08 6.68 16.36
N VAL A 117 22.62 7.33 15.33
CA VAL A 117 22.81 8.79 15.33
C VAL A 117 21.46 9.51 15.32
N ASP A 118 20.57 9.14 14.39
CA ASP A 118 19.31 9.87 14.19
C ASP A 118 18.37 9.77 15.39
N LEU A 119 18.13 8.57 15.93
CA LEU A 119 17.12 8.34 16.98
C LEU A 119 17.70 8.31 18.38
N TRP A 120 18.89 7.71 18.59
CA TRP A 120 19.42 7.53 19.94
C TRP A 120 20.21 8.76 20.42
N ILE A 121 21.00 9.39 19.55
CA ILE A 121 21.79 10.57 19.94
C ILE A 121 20.94 11.84 19.88
N PHE A 122 20.18 12.05 18.80
CA PHE A 122 19.46 13.31 18.57
C PHE A 122 17.93 13.23 18.72
N PHE A 123 17.41 12.15 19.32
CA PHE A 123 15.97 11.94 19.56
C PHE A 123 15.07 12.16 18.32
N GLY A 124 15.58 11.90 17.12
CA GLY A 124 14.85 12.04 15.86
C GLY A 124 14.85 13.45 15.26
N THR A 125 15.46 14.45 15.90
CA THR A 125 15.50 15.83 15.41
C THR A 125 16.20 15.92 14.05
N VAL A 126 17.36 15.28 13.91
CA VAL A 126 18.12 15.20 12.64
C VAL A 126 17.29 14.52 11.55
N SER A 127 16.56 13.46 11.90
CA SER A 127 15.65 12.78 10.99
C SER A 127 14.53 13.69 10.48
N ILE A 128 13.95 14.53 11.32
CA ILE A 128 12.88 15.46 10.93
C ILE A 128 13.43 16.57 10.03
N LEU A 129 14.55 17.19 10.43
CA LEU A 129 15.19 18.25 9.65
C LEU A 129 15.59 17.75 8.26
N THR A 130 16.26 16.60 8.17
CA THR A 130 16.66 16.02 6.88
C THR A 130 15.47 15.70 5.98
N ILE A 131 14.35 15.22 6.54
CA ILE A 131 13.13 15.01 5.73
C ILE A 131 12.53 16.33 5.23
N LEU A 132 12.57 17.40 6.04
CA LEU A 132 12.00 18.70 5.68
C LEU A 132 12.82 19.40 4.60
N PHE A 133 14.16 19.34 4.68
CA PHE A 133 15.06 19.97 3.72
C PHE A 133 15.36 19.11 2.49
N SER A 134 15.10 17.80 2.53
CA SER A 134 15.29 16.92 1.38
C SER A 134 14.12 17.00 0.40
N GLU A 135 14.40 17.29 -0.87
CA GLU A 135 13.40 17.27 -1.96
C GLU A 135 12.66 15.92 -2.05
N LYS A 136 13.37 14.82 -1.78
CA LYS A 136 12.86 13.44 -1.82
C LYS A 136 12.27 12.98 -0.48
N ARG A 137 12.21 13.87 0.53
CA ARG A 137 11.74 13.59 1.91
C ARG A 137 12.43 12.39 2.54
N GLN A 138 13.75 12.33 2.39
CA GLN A 138 14.61 11.28 2.91
C GLN A 138 15.17 11.66 4.28
N ARG A 139 15.30 10.68 5.17
CA ARG A 139 16.13 10.83 6.38
C ARG A 139 17.60 10.77 6.02
N LEU A 140 18.47 11.19 6.94
CA LEU A 140 19.93 11.04 6.80
C LEU A 140 20.33 9.61 6.39
N GLY A 141 19.84 8.60 7.13
CA GLY A 141 20.09 7.20 6.79
C GLY A 141 19.44 6.70 5.50
N ASP A 142 18.31 7.28 5.09
CA ASP A 142 17.68 6.95 3.80
C ASP A 142 18.53 7.49 2.64
N SER A 143 19.02 8.72 2.76
CA SER A 143 19.84 9.41 1.77
C SER A 143 21.21 8.75 1.60
N ALA A 144 21.90 8.44 2.70
CA ALA A 144 23.19 7.77 2.68
C ALA A 144 23.13 6.37 2.04
N ALA A 145 22.01 5.67 2.21
CA ALA A 145 21.78 4.36 1.60
C ALA A 145 21.20 4.43 0.18
N GLY A 146 20.97 5.62 -0.40
CA GLY A 146 20.35 5.76 -1.72
C GLY A 146 18.93 5.18 -1.80
N THR A 147 18.18 5.22 -0.69
CA THR A 147 16.84 4.64 -0.58
C THR A 147 15.78 5.67 -0.23
N VAL A 148 14.53 5.37 -0.55
CA VAL A 148 13.38 6.22 -0.26
C VAL A 148 12.23 5.36 0.28
N VAL A 149 11.35 5.97 1.07
CA VAL A 149 10.16 5.30 1.62
C VAL A 149 8.94 5.73 0.84
N ILE A 150 8.26 4.75 0.23
CA ILE A 150 7.06 4.94 -0.59
C ILE A 150 5.83 4.35 0.11
N SER A 151 4.66 4.91 -0.20
CA SER A 151 3.38 4.37 0.24
C SER A 151 2.95 3.25 -0.69
N THR A 152 2.55 2.10 -0.13
CA THR A 152 2.02 0.95 -0.88
C THR A 152 0.51 0.79 -0.65
N LYS A 153 -0.18 1.88 -0.29
CA LYS A 153 -1.65 1.90 -0.19
C LYS A 153 -2.22 1.87 -1.60
N ASN A 154 -2.89 0.78 -1.99
CA ASN A 154 -3.65 0.73 -3.23
C ASN A 154 -4.84 1.70 -3.14
N THR A 155 -4.84 2.72 -3.99
CA THR A 155 -5.98 3.63 -4.16
C THR A 155 -7.00 3.10 -5.18
N VAL A 156 -6.65 2.03 -5.90
CA VAL A 156 -7.54 1.39 -6.88
C VAL A 156 -8.39 0.36 -6.16
N LYS A 157 -9.68 0.64 -5.98
CA LYS A 157 -10.65 -0.35 -5.51
C LYS A 157 -10.93 -1.34 -6.65
N ILE A 158 -10.94 -2.64 -6.35
CA ILE A 158 -11.18 -3.76 -7.28
C ILE A 158 -12.63 -3.76 -7.84
N THR A 159 -13.41 -2.70 -7.64
CA THR A 159 -14.73 -2.53 -8.28
C THR A 159 -14.63 -2.38 -9.81
N HIS A 160 -13.41 -2.31 -10.38
CA HIS A 160 -13.15 -2.31 -11.82
C HIS A 160 -13.10 -3.70 -12.46
N THR A 161 -13.40 -4.80 -11.76
CA THR A 161 -13.56 -6.10 -12.42
C THR A 161 -14.86 -6.07 -13.24
N ILE A 162 -14.77 -6.34 -14.55
CA ILE A 162 -15.88 -6.26 -15.52
C ILE A 162 -17.01 -7.24 -15.18
N LEU A 163 -16.66 -8.37 -14.56
CA LEU A 163 -17.54 -9.48 -14.26
C LEU A 163 -18.34 -9.20 -12.99
N GLU A 164 -19.63 -8.93 -13.19
CA GLU A 164 -20.65 -9.12 -12.16
C GLU A 164 -21.19 -10.54 -12.38
N GLU A 165 -21.20 -11.38 -11.34
CA GLU A 165 -21.78 -12.72 -11.44
C GLU A 165 -23.26 -12.57 -11.78
N VAL A 166 -23.64 -13.00 -12.98
CA VAL A 166 -25.05 -12.99 -13.41
C VAL A 166 -25.64 -14.32 -12.94
N GLU A 167 -26.76 -14.26 -12.21
CA GLU A 167 -27.46 -15.48 -11.78
C GLU A 167 -27.85 -16.33 -13.01
N GLU A 168 -27.68 -17.66 -12.95
CA GLU A 168 -27.92 -18.60 -14.07
C GLU A 168 -29.36 -18.56 -14.64
N THR A 169 -30.29 -17.86 -13.96
CA THR A 169 -31.71 -17.73 -14.34
C THR A 169 -32.03 -16.43 -15.09
N TYR A 170 -31.03 -15.62 -15.42
CA TYR A 170 -31.22 -14.33 -16.07
C TYR A 170 -31.54 -14.45 -17.57
N GLU A 171 -32.69 -13.91 -17.99
CA GLU A 171 -33.06 -13.80 -19.41
C GLU A 171 -32.56 -12.47 -20.00
N PRO A 172 -31.66 -12.50 -21.01
CA PRO A 172 -31.10 -11.28 -21.60
C PRO A 172 -32.15 -10.50 -22.41
N LYS A 173 -32.18 -9.17 -22.25
CA LYS A 173 -33.16 -8.29 -22.92
C LYS A 173 -32.64 -7.65 -24.21
N PHE A 174 -31.33 -7.41 -24.28
CA PHE A 174 -30.67 -6.78 -25.42
C PHE A 174 -29.64 -7.72 -26.03
N ILE A 175 -30.01 -8.43 -27.10
CA ILE A 175 -29.12 -9.38 -27.80
C ILE A 175 -28.01 -8.64 -28.57
N MET A 176 -28.26 -7.39 -28.95
CA MET A 176 -27.33 -6.57 -29.74
C MET A 176 -26.07 -6.13 -28.98
N VAL A 177 -25.96 -6.43 -27.67
CA VAL A 177 -24.79 -6.11 -26.84
C VAL A 177 -23.50 -6.81 -27.31
N THR A 178 -23.64 -7.89 -28.07
CA THR A 178 -22.53 -8.59 -28.75
C THR A 178 -21.77 -7.72 -29.77
N LYS A 179 -22.32 -6.57 -30.19
CA LYS A 179 -21.62 -5.59 -31.03
C LYS A 179 -20.57 -4.77 -30.27
N LEU A 180 -20.61 -4.76 -28.94
CA LEU A 180 -19.67 -4.01 -28.11
C LEU A 180 -18.37 -4.78 -27.96
N ASN A 181 -17.25 -4.06 -27.95
CA ASN A 181 -15.96 -4.65 -27.62
C ASN A 181 -15.68 -4.54 -26.10
N ASP A 182 -14.83 -5.40 -25.55
CA ASP A 182 -14.41 -5.39 -24.14
C ASP A 182 -13.92 -4.01 -23.67
N LYS A 183 -13.24 -3.28 -24.58
CA LYS A 183 -12.78 -1.91 -24.32
C LYS A 183 -13.94 -0.94 -24.13
N ASP A 184 -14.99 -1.07 -24.93
CA ASP A 184 -16.16 -0.20 -24.89
C ASP A 184 -16.99 -0.49 -23.64
N VAL A 185 -17.20 -1.77 -23.33
CA VAL A 185 -17.92 -2.21 -22.12
C VAL A 185 -17.20 -1.76 -20.85
N ARG A 186 -15.87 -1.85 -20.83
CA ARG A 186 -15.08 -1.32 -19.72
C ARG A 186 -15.30 0.18 -19.55
N LEU A 187 -15.22 0.96 -20.63
CA LEU A 187 -15.42 2.41 -20.56
C LEU A 187 -16.84 2.77 -20.10
N ILE A 188 -17.85 2.05 -20.59
CA ILE A 188 -19.25 2.22 -20.18
C ILE A 188 -19.40 1.92 -18.69
N LYS A 189 -18.85 0.80 -18.20
CA LYS A 189 -18.91 0.41 -16.78
C LYS A 189 -18.23 1.44 -15.87
N GLU A 190 -17.02 1.87 -16.22
CA GLU A 190 -16.27 2.87 -15.45
C GLU A 190 -17.04 4.20 -15.36
N THR A 191 -17.54 4.67 -16.50
CA THR A 191 -18.30 5.93 -16.58
C THR A 191 -19.62 5.83 -15.81
N PHE A 192 -20.33 4.70 -15.92
CA PHE A 192 -21.58 4.44 -15.21
C PHE A 192 -21.39 4.42 -13.69
N ILE A 193 -20.37 3.72 -13.17
CA ILE A 193 -20.07 3.65 -11.73
C ILE A 193 -19.75 5.03 -11.18
N ILE A 194 -18.93 5.81 -11.90
CA ILE A 194 -18.56 7.17 -11.49
C ILE A 194 -19.82 8.05 -11.44
N ALA A 195 -20.64 8.05 -12.50
CA ALA A 195 -21.82 8.88 -12.60
C ALA A 195 -22.92 8.49 -11.59
N LYS A 196 -23.13 7.19 -11.34
CA LYS A 196 -24.04 6.67 -10.30
C LYS A 196 -23.62 7.12 -8.90
N ARG A 197 -22.31 7.08 -8.60
CA ARG A 197 -21.77 7.48 -7.30
C ARG A 197 -21.81 8.99 -7.08
N SER A 198 -21.56 9.79 -8.12
CA SER A 198 -21.62 11.26 -8.05
C SER A 198 -23.03 11.82 -8.20
N ARG A 199 -24.03 10.98 -8.49
CA ARG A 199 -25.41 11.39 -8.85
C ARG A 199 -25.43 12.37 -10.04
N ASP A 200 -24.50 12.21 -10.97
CA ASP A 200 -24.41 13.03 -12.18
C ASP A 200 -25.33 12.47 -13.28
N PHE A 201 -26.59 12.91 -13.24
CA PHE A 201 -27.61 12.51 -14.21
C PHE A 201 -27.33 13.01 -15.63
N LYS A 202 -26.57 14.09 -15.79
CA LYS A 202 -26.23 14.63 -17.12
C LYS A 202 -25.29 13.68 -17.85
N THR A 203 -24.29 13.17 -17.16
CA THR A 203 -23.34 12.20 -17.70
C THR A 203 -24.01 10.85 -17.95
N LEU A 204 -24.93 10.40 -17.09
CA LEU A 204 -25.72 9.18 -17.33
C LEU A 204 -26.56 9.27 -18.61
N LYS A 205 -27.25 10.39 -18.82
CA LYS A 205 -28.05 10.60 -20.03
C LYS A 205 -27.18 10.64 -21.29
N ALA A 206 -26.03 11.30 -21.23
CA ALA A 206 -25.08 11.33 -22.35
C ALA A 206 -24.52 9.94 -22.68
N LEU A 207 -24.20 9.16 -21.64
CA LEU A 207 -23.75 7.78 -21.78
C LEU A 207 -24.83 6.91 -22.42
N ARG A 208 -26.08 7.01 -21.96
CA ARG A 208 -27.23 6.31 -22.55
C ARG A 208 -27.36 6.60 -24.05
N VAL A 209 -27.43 7.87 -24.44
CA VAL A 209 -27.61 8.25 -25.85
C VAL A 209 -26.49 7.66 -26.73
N LYS A 210 -25.27 7.62 -26.22
CA LYS A 210 -24.14 7.05 -26.95
C LYS A 210 -24.25 5.52 -27.07
N VAL A 211 -24.67 4.83 -26.01
CA VAL A 211 -24.88 3.37 -26.01
C VAL A 211 -26.05 2.99 -26.94
N GLU A 212 -27.17 3.73 -26.87
CA GLU A 212 -28.32 3.56 -27.77
C GLU A 212 -27.92 3.73 -29.24
N SER A 213 -27.07 4.72 -29.54
CA SER A 213 -26.56 4.95 -30.90
C SER A 213 -25.68 3.82 -31.43
N ILE A 214 -24.99 3.07 -30.56
CA ILE A 214 -24.12 1.97 -30.98
C ILE A 214 -24.92 0.67 -31.12
N LEU A 215 -25.86 0.45 -30.20
CA LEU A 215 -26.70 -0.74 -30.17
C LEU A 215 -27.91 -0.65 -31.13
N ASP A 216 -28.25 0.55 -31.62
CA ASP A 216 -29.44 0.85 -32.41
C ASP A 216 -30.74 0.39 -31.70
N THR A 217 -30.82 0.65 -30.40
CA THR A 217 -31.96 0.25 -29.55
C THR A 217 -32.66 1.49 -29.01
N LYS A 218 -34.00 1.44 -28.99
CA LYS A 218 -34.84 2.42 -28.29
C LYS A 218 -35.56 1.70 -27.16
N SER A 219 -35.12 1.94 -25.92
CA SER A 219 -35.71 1.33 -24.73
C SER A 219 -36.52 2.35 -23.93
N GLU A 220 -37.67 1.93 -23.38
CA GLU A 220 -38.47 2.75 -22.47
C GLU A 220 -37.93 2.77 -21.03
N LEU A 221 -36.87 2.01 -20.74
CA LEU A 221 -36.26 1.93 -19.42
C LEU A 221 -35.66 3.27 -18.98
N TYR A 222 -35.61 3.50 -17.66
CA TYR A 222 -34.89 4.64 -17.07
C TYR A 222 -33.39 4.52 -17.33
N ASP A 223 -32.69 5.66 -17.47
CA ASP A 223 -31.27 5.75 -17.85
C ASP A 223 -30.36 4.81 -17.04
N LEU A 224 -30.62 4.70 -15.73
CA LEU A 224 -29.85 3.86 -14.83
C LEU A 224 -30.13 2.37 -15.03
N GLN A 225 -31.40 2.01 -15.25
CA GLN A 225 -31.82 0.62 -15.47
C GLN A 225 -31.37 0.11 -16.85
N TYR A 226 -31.43 0.96 -17.87
CA TYR A 226 -31.00 0.62 -19.22
C TYR A 226 -29.52 0.23 -19.25
N ILE A 227 -28.63 1.07 -18.71
CA ILE A 227 -27.19 0.82 -18.71
C ILE A 227 -26.84 -0.40 -17.83
N ASP A 228 -27.51 -0.58 -16.70
CA ASP A 228 -27.35 -1.76 -15.83
C ASP A 228 -27.73 -3.06 -16.56
N THR A 229 -28.85 -3.06 -17.28
CA THR A 229 -29.33 -4.20 -18.08
C THR A 229 -28.34 -4.52 -19.22
N VAL A 230 -27.84 -3.50 -19.93
CA VAL A 230 -26.86 -3.68 -21.02
C VAL A 230 -25.56 -4.32 -20.52
N LEU A 231 -25.06 -3.91 -19.34
CA LEU A 231 -23.85 -4.49 -18.75
C LEU A 231 -24.07 -5.94 -18.30
N LYS A 232 -25.26 -6.27 -17.78
CA LYS A 232 -25.63 -7.64 -17.39
C LYS A 232 -25.80 -8.55 -18.60
N ASP A 233 -26.50 -8.08 -19.63
CA ASP A 233 -26.68 -8.81 -20.89
C ASP A 233 -25.32 -9.13 -21.54
N TYR A 234 -24.40 -8.16 -21.57
CA TYR A 234 -23.05 -8.40 -22.08
C TYR A 234 -22.31 -9.48 -21.28
N ASN A 235 -22.31 -9.38 -19.95
CA ASN A 235 -21.65 -10.37 -19.09
C ASN A 235 -22.25 -11.77 -19.27
N TYR A 236 -23.57 -11.90 -19.47
CA TYR A 236 -24.23 -13.18 -19.75
C TYR A 236 -23.70 -13.81 -21.04
N PHE A 237 -23.65 -13.04 -22.15
CA PHE A 237 -23.13 -13.55 -23.42
C PHE A 237 -21.64 -13.89 -23.37
N THR A 238 -20.82 -13.10 -22.66
CA THR A 238 -19.38 -13.35 -22.51
C THR A 238 -19.06 -14.50 -21.55
N GLN A 239 -19.92 -14.82 -20.57
CA GLN A 239 -19.76 -15.99 -19.70
C GLN A 239 -20.14 -17.31 -20.40
N SER A 240 -21.04 -17.25 -21.39
CA SER A 240 -21.52 -18.41 -22.14
C SER A 240 -20.66 -18.81 -23.35
N MET A 241 -19.63 -18.04 -23.69
CA MET A 241 -18.65 -18.31 -24.77
C MET A 241 -17.34 -18.87 -24.20
#